data_AF-A0A6P1EK15-F1
#
_entry.id   AF-A0A6P1EK15-F1
#
_cell.length_a   1.000
_cell.length_b   1.000
_cell.length_c   1.000
_cell.angle_alpha   90.00
_cell.angle_beta   90.00
_cell.angle_gamma   90.00
#
_symmetry.space_group_name_H-M   'P 1'
#
loop_
_entity.id
_entity.type
_entity.pdbx_description
1 polymer ?
#
loop_
_entity_poly.entity_id
_entity_poly.type
_entity_poly.pdbx_seq_one_letter_code
_entity_poly.pdbx_strand_id
1 'polypeptide(L)'
;MSARHGVSVLLVWALAACSLGAAEAAPVGELSGATGTVAEARTDAAEVAAPVVRAVQASTTAVVVPVVVAFQEAVQKVVPPAGGTDAWPALSPAAVALIVRWEVGSQSLYTRRYQSPIWPGGASGVTWGIGYDGGHQTRQQIWLDWTAMPSVERLQGTAGITGQPAQLVARRLGDVRVPFGLASDVFAAASLPRYYASARRAFGVGGFDALPADAQGALVSLVYNRGASMTGPARAEMRAIRDVCLPGSDLRCIAGEIRQMCRLWRGTNLEAGLCGRREDEAGLAERAR
;
A
#
# COMPACT_ATOMS: atom_id res chain seq x y z
N MET A 1 -2.02 43.06 -3.89
CA MET A 1 -2.98 41.93 -4.05
C MET A 1 -2.16 40.65 -4.07
N SER A 2 -2.10 39.93 -2.95
CA SER A 2 -1.19 38.80 -2.77
C SER A 2 -1.93 37.48 -3.01
N ALA A 3 -1.56 36.77 -4.08
CA ALA A 3 -2.14 35.49 -4.44
C ALA A 3 -1.70 34.39 -3.46
N ARG A 4 -2.63 33.95 -2.61
CA ARG A 4 -2.49 32.76 -1.76
C ARG A 4 -2.49 31.52 -2.64
N HIS A 5 -1.31 30.94 -2.88
CA HIS A 5 -1.17 29.63 -3.48
C HIS A 5 -1.48 28.58 -2.40
N GLY A 6 -2.70 28.06 -2.42
CA GLY A 6 -3.10 26.93 -1.58
C GLY A 6 -2.50 25.64 -2.13
N VAL A 7 -1.54 25.05 -1.43
CA VAL A 7 -1.07 23.69 -1.69
C VAL A 7 -2.17 22.73 -1.25
N SER A 8 -2.98 22.26 -2.19
CA SER A 8 -3.94 21.16 -1.97
C SER A 8 -3.17 19.88 -1.68
N VAL A 9 -3.17 19.44 -0.43
CA VAL A 9 -2.50 18.20 -0.01
C VAL A 9 -3.35 17.00 -0.41
N LEU A 10 -2.77 16.13 -1.24
CA LEU A 10 -3.35 14.85 -1.64
C LEU A 10 -3.18 13.83 -0.51
N LEU A 11 -4.21 13.68 0.33
CA LEU A 11 -4.45 12.42 1.01
C LEU A 11 -4.77 11.39 -0.07
N VAL A 12 -3.84 10.48 -0.31
CA VAL A 12 -3.97 9.46 -1.37
C VAL A 12 -4.92 8.37 -0.90
N TRP A 13 -5.99 8.19 -1.65
CA TRP A 13 -6.95 7.11 -1.44
C TRP A 13 -6.52 5.88 -2.24
N ALA A 14 -6.05 4.85 -1.56
CA ALA A 14 -5.87 3.53 -2.16
C ALA A 14 -7.24 2.81 -2.21
N LEU A 15 -7.99 3.00 -3.29
CA LEU A 15 -9.21 2.23 -3.57
C LEU A 15 -8.85 0.96 -4.36
N ALA A 16 -8.99 -0.20 -3.73
CA ALA A 16 -9.07 -1.49 -4.40
C ALA A 16 -10.50 -1.72 -4.90
N ALA A 17 -10.68 -1.94 -6.20
CA ALA A 17 -11.96 -2.28 -6.81
C ALA A 17 -11.85 -3.65 -7.51
N CYS A 18 -12.72 -4.58 -7.11
CA CYS A 18 -12.99 -5.84 -7.81
C CYS A 18 -14.49 -5.88 -8.15
N SER A 19 -14.82 -6.19 -9.40
CA SER A 19 -16.15 -6.64 -9.81
C SER A 19 -16.06 -7.59 -11.01
N LEU A 20 -16.79 -8.72 -10.93
CA LEU A 20 -17.79 -9.22 -11.89
C LEU A 20 -17.95 -10.75 -11.86
N GLY A 21 -19.21 -11.21 -11.93
CA GLY A 21 -19.60 -12.53 -12.44
C GLY A 21 -20.45 -13.37 -11.48
N ALA A 22 -21.77 -13.44 -11.72
CA ALA A 22 -22.72 -14.29 -11.00
C ALA A 22 -22.63 -15.76 -11.43
N ALA A 23 -22.75 -16.71 -10.49
CA ALA A 23 -23.23 -18.07 -10.73
C ALA A 23 -23.67 -18.76 -9.42
N GLU A 24 -24.70 -19.60 -9.54
CA GLU A 24 -25.52 -20.28 -8.52
C GLU A 24 -24.80 -21.25 -7.57
N ALA A 25 -25.45 -21.48 -6.42
CA ALA A 25 -25.04 -22.36 -5.33
C ALA A 25 -25.45 -23.83 -5.52
N ALA A 26 -24.63 -24.77 -5.01
CA ALA A 26 -25.00 -26.16 -4.73
C ALA A 26 -24.15 -26.73 -3.57
N PRO A 27 -24.61 -27.78 -2.84
CA PRO A 27 -24.39 -27.93 -1.40
C PRO A 27 -23.13 -28.72 -0.99
N VAL A 28 -22.73 -28.50 0.26
CA VAL A 28 -21.56 -29.06 0.96
C VAL A 28 -21.86 -30.48 1.45
N GLY A 29 -21.02 -31.45 1.09
CA GLY A 29 -21.00 -32.81 1.64
C GLY A 29 -19.86 -32.99 2.66
N GLU A 30 -20.13 -33.79 3.69
CA GLU A 30 -19.37 -34.00 4.92
C GLU A 30 -17.93 -34.53 4.73
N LEU A 31 -17.01 -34.05 5.57
CA LEU A 31 -15.62 -34.49 5.69
C LEU A 31 -15.51 -35.65 6.70
N SER A 32 -14.98 -36.80 6.28
CA SER A 32 -14.53 -37.87 7.16
C SER A 32 -13.06 -38.23 6.88
N GLY A 33 -12.24 -38.04 7.92
CA GLY A 33 -11.02 -38.79 8.26
C GLY A 33 -9.89 -38.89 7.24
N ALA A 34 -8.75 -38.24 7.52
CA ALA A 34 -7.45 -38.71 7.03
C ALA A 34 -6.29 -38.31 7.95
N THR A 35 -5.54 -39.32 8.38
CA THR A 35 -4.18 -39.26 8.91
C THR A 35 -3.22 -38.91 7.76
N GLY A 36 -2.71 -37.68 7.72
CA GLY A 36 -1.82 -37.20 6.65
C GLY A 36 -0.59 -36.48 7.16
N THR A 37 0.49 -36.54 6.39
CA THR A 37 1.78 -35.88 6.66
C THR A 37 1.71 -34.35 6.49
N VAL A 38 2.71 -33.61 6.99
CA VAL A 38 2.72 -32.12 6.98
C VAL A 38 2.60 -31.50 5.56
N ALA A 39 3.01 -32.21 4.51
CA ALA A 39 2.84 -31.77 3.12
C ALA A 39 1.40 -31.96 2.61
N GLU A 40 0.73 -33.04 3.02
CA GLU A 40 -0.69 -33.29 2.73
C GLU A 40 -1.56 -32.30 3.50
N ALA A 41 -1.27 -32.05 4.78
CA ALA A 41 -1.97 -31.04 5.58
C ALA A 41 -1.84 -29.61 5.00
N ARG A 42 -0.74 -29.28 4.32
CA ARG A 42 -0.57 -27.99 3.60
C ARG A 42 -1.38 -27.93 2.30
N THR A 43 -1.53 -29.07 1.62
CA THR A 43 -2.30 -29.18 0.38
C THR A 43 -3.79 -29.15 0.70
N ASP A 44 -4.22 -29.87 1.73
CA ASP A 44 -5.58 -29.86 2.26
C ASP A 44 -5.95 -28.47 2.81
N ALA A 45 -5.04 -27.80 3.53
CA ALA A 45 -5.28 -26.42 3.98
C ALA A 45 -5.39 -25.43 2.80
N ALA A 46 -4.65 -25.64 1.71
CA ALA A 46 -4.74 -24.80 0.52
C ALA A 46 -6.05 -25.06 -0.26
N GLU A 47 -6.52 -26.31 -0.31
CA GLU A 47 -7.73 -26.72 -1.00
C GLU A 47 -9.00 -26.32 -0.22
N VAL A 48 -8.97 -26.41 1.12
CA VAL A 48 -10.03 -25.92 2.03
C VAL A 48 -10.07 -24.40 2.08
N ALA A 49 -8.92 -23.71 1.90
CA ALA A 49 -8.87 -22.26 1.85
C ALA A 49 -9.33 -21.68 0.50
N ALA A 50 -9.27 -22.44 -0.60
CA ALA A 50 -9.56 -21.94 -1.93
C ALA A 50 -10.99 -21.38 -2.11
N PRO A 51 -12.06 -21.99 -1.57
CA PRO A 51 -13.42 -21.43 -1.63
C PRO A 51 -13.58 -20.17 -0.78
N VAL A 52 -12.91 -20.11 0.38
CA VAL A 52 -12.93 -18.93 1.27
C VAL A 52 -12.19 -17.77 0.63
N VAL A 53 -11.03 -18.01 0.02
CA VAL A 53 -10.26 -17.02 -0.73
C VAL A 53 -11.07 -16.48 -1.93
N ARG A 54 -11.81 -17.34 -2.64
CA ARG A 54 -12.72 -16.90 -3.72
C ARG A 54 -13.92 -16.11 -3.21
N ALA A 55 -14.53 -16.50 -2.09
CA ALA A 55 -15.66 -15.80 -1.50
C ALA A 55 -15.27 -14.40 -0.97
N VAL A 56 -14.06 -14.27 -0.43
CA VAL A 56 -13.49 -12.99 0.05
C VAL A 56 -13.21 -12.02 -1.12
N GLN A 57 -12.92 -12.55 -2.33
CA GLN A 57 -12.63 -11.73 -3.52
C GLN A 57 -13.87 -11.14 -4.20
N ALA A 58 -15.08 -11.57 -3.84
CA ALA A 58 -16.32 -11.18 -4.51
C ALA A 58 -17.20 -10.16 -3.74
N SER A 59 -16.79 -9.73 -2.54
CA SER A 59 -17.65 -8.92 -1.66
C SER A 59 -17.14 -7.48 -1.48
N THR A 60 -18.07 -6.55 -1.29
CA THR A 60 -17.84 -5.11 -1.17
C THR A 60 -16.79 -4.76 -0.12
N THR A 61 -15.90 -3.81 -0.45
CA THR A 61 -14.69 -3.40 0.28
C THR A 61 -14.84 -3.13 1.78
N ALA A 62 -16.04 -2.82 2.26
CA ALA A 62 -16.27 -2.57 3.69
C ALA A 62 -16.35 -3.86 4.55
N VAL A 63 -16.79 -4.99 3.96
CA VAL A 63 -16.93 -6.27 4.68
C VAL A 63 -15.64 -7.12 4.57
N VAL A 64 -14.84 -6.90 3.52
CA VAL A 64 -13.68 -7.73 3.21
C VAL A 64 -12.46 -7.44 4.08
N VAL A 65 -12.19 -6.18 4.46
CA VAL A 65 -10.96 -5.85 5.19
C VAL A 65 -10.89 -6.51 6.58
N PRO A 66 -11.93 -6.44 7.45
CA PRO A 66 -11.89 -7.14 8.73
C PRO A 66 -11.69 -8.64 8.58
N VAL A 67 -12.26 -9.25 7.54
CA VAL A 67 -12.11 -10.68 7.24
C VAL A 67 -10.68 -11.00 6.78
N VAL A 68 -10.11 -10.18 5.89
CA VAL A 68 -8.72 -10.33 5.43
C VAL A 68 -7.74 -10.15 6.59
N VAL A 69 -7.93 -9.13 7.43
CA VAL A 69 -7.08 -8.90 8.61
C VAL A 69 -7.24 -10.03 9.62
N ALA A 70 -8.45 -10.51 9.89
CA ALA A 70 -8.67 -11.66 10.76
C ALA A 70 -8.02 -12.94 10.21
N PHE A 71 -8.09 -13.16 8.89
CA PHE A 71 -7.38 -14.26 8.24
C PHE A 71 -5.86 -14.10 8.35
N GLN A 72 -5.34 -12.89 8.12
CA GLN A 72 -3.91 -12.59 8.32
C GLN A 72 -3.49 -12.84 9.77
N GLU A 73 -4.30 -12.45 10.75
CA GLU A 73 -4.05 -12.73 12.16
C GLU A 73 -4.08 -14.23 12.47
N ALA A 74 -4.99 -14.99 11.86
CA ALA A 74 -5.03 -16.44 12.00
C ALA A 74 -3.79 -17.10 11.39
N VAL A 75 -3.37 -16.67 10.19
CA VAL A 75 -2.13 -17.12 9.54
C VAL A 75 -0.91 -16.76 10.40
N GLN A 76 -0.86 -15.54 10.95
CA GLN A 76 0.26 -15.07 11.79
C GLN A 76 0.44 -15.87 13.08
N LYS A 77 -0.64 -16.43 13.63
CA LYS A 77 -0.57 -17.34 14.80
C LYS A 77 0.14 -18.65 14.49
N VAL A 78 0.05 -19.11 13.24
CA VAL A 78 0.62 -20.40 12.77
C VAL A 78 2.01 -20.19 12.15
N VAL A 79 2.18 -19.07 11.45
CA VAL A 79 3.43 -18.65 10.81
C VAL A 79 3.78 -17.27 11.37
N PRO A 80 4.74 -17.16 12.30
CA PRO A 80 5.14 -15.84 12.80
C PRO A 80 5.51 -14.95 11.60
N PRO A 81 5.23 -13.64 11.65
CA PRO A 81 5.56 -12.74 10.57
C PRO A 81 7.02 -12.97 10.21
N ALA A 82 7.28 -13.30 8.95
CA ALA A 82 8.65 -13.52 8.50
C ALA A 82 9.43 -12.26 8.87
N GLY A 83 10.36 -12.40 9.82
CA GLY A 83 11.39 -11.42 10.12
C GLY A 83 12.40 -11.41 8.98
N GLY A 84 11.90 -11.21 7.76
CA GLY A 84 12.66 -11.28 6.52
C GLY A 84 13.57 -10.07 6.42
N THR A 85 14.74 -10.20 7.01
CA THR A 85 15.94 -9.41 6.71
C THR A 85 16.55 -9.87 5.39
N ASP A 86 15.73 -10.11 4.37
CA ASP A 86 16.29 -10.05 3.02
C ASP A 86 16.74 -8.60 2.87
N ALA A 87 18.04 -8.39 2.72
CA ALA A 87 18.60 -7.08 2.45
C ALA A 87 17.99 -6.60 1.13
N TRP A 88 16.85 -5.92 1.19
CA TRP A 88 16.26 -5.28 0.05
C TRP A 88 17.21 -4.15 -0.36
N PRO A 89 17.47 -3.96 -1.66
CA PRO A 89 18.30 -2.86 -2.11
C PRO A 89 17.70 -1.57 -1.56
N ALA A 90 18.48 -0.83 -0.76
CA ALA A 90 18.03 0.45 -0.27
C ALA A 90 17.70 1.33 -1.48
N LEU A 91 16.44 1.82 -1.54
CA LEU A 91 16.08 2.82 -2.53
C LEU A 91 17.02 4.03 -2.40
N SER A 92 17.23 4.73 -3.51
CA SER A 92 18.05 5.93 -3.47
C SER A 92 17.48 6.96 -2.49
N PRO A 93 18.34 7.78 -1.85
CA PRO A 93 17.87 8.88 -1.00
C PRO A 93 16.91 9.83 -1.73
N ALA A 94 17.10 10.02 -3.04
CA ALA A 94 16.23 10.84 -3.87
C ALA A 94 14.82 10.24 -4.00
N ALA A 95 14.71 8.92 -4.18
CA ALA A 95 13.43 8.22 -4.22
C ALA A 95 12.69 8.31 -2.88
N VAL A 96 13.38 8.06 -1.77
CA VAL A 96 12.80 8.16 -0.42
C VAL A 96 12.29 9.59 -0.16
N ALA A 97 13.11 10.59 -0.47
CA ALA A 97 12.74 12.00 -0.32
C ALA A 97 11.53 12.37 -1.19
N LEU A 98 11.45 11.87 -2.43
CA LEU A 98 10.32 12.09 -3.32
C LEU A 98 9.03 11.52 -2.72
N ILE A 99 9.06 10.28 -2.22
CA ILE A 99 7.87 9.65 -1.62
C ILE A 99 7.44 10.44 -0.39
N VAL A 100 8.34 10.67 0.56
CA VAL A 100 8.02 11.41 1.80
C VAL A 100 7.48 12.81 1.50
N ARG A 101 8.05 13.53 0.54
CA ARG A 101 7.56 14.86 0.13
C ARG A 101 6.14 14.79 -0.40
N TRP A 102 5.81 13.81 -1.22
CA TRP A 102 4.44 13.68 -1.75
C TRP A 102 3.43 13.17 -0.71
N GLU A 103 3.87 12.44 0.32
CA GLU A 103 2.98 11.97 1.38
C GLU A 103 2.72 13.03 2.47
N VAL A 104 3.74 13.78 2.89
CA VAL A 104 3.62 14.70 4.05
C VAL A 104 4.16 16.11 3.79
N GLY A 105 4.63 16.40 2.59
CA GLY A 105 5.18 17.71 2.19
C GLY A 105 6.56 17.96 2.77
N SER A 106 6.61 18.36 4.04
CA SER A 106 7.85 18.63 4.77
C SER A 106 7.70 18.23 6.22
N GLN A 107 8.82 18.02 6.93
CA GLN A 107 8.80 17.82 8.38
C GLN A 107 8.02 18.92 9.10
N SER A 108 8.20 20.19 8.72
CA SER A 108 7.48 21.30 9.36
C SER A 108 5.95 21.19 9.17
N LEU A 109 5.50 20.77 7.98
CA LEU A 109 4.09 20.58 7.68
C LEU A 109 3.54 19.37 8.44
N TYR A 110 4.30 18.28 8.48
CA TYR A 110 3.98 17.10 9.27
C TYR A 110 3.78 17.46 10.75
N THR A 111 4.74 18.15 11.36
CA THR A 111 4.66 18.59 12.76
C THR A 111 3.41 19.43 13.00
N ARG A 112 3.02 20.31 12.07
CA ARG A 112 1.81 21.13 12.26
C ARG A 112 0.50 20.39 12.02
N ARG A 113 0.47 19.39 11.14
CA ARG A 113 -0.80 18.87 10.58
C ARG A 113 -1.01 17.35 10.69
N TYR A 114 0.05 16.56 10.78
CA TYR A 114 -0.01 15.10 10.60
C TYR A 114 0.60 14.30 11.76
N GLN A 115 0.93 14.94 12.90
CA GLN A 115 1.42 14.22 14.09
C GLN A 115 0.36 13.34 14.76
N SER A 116 -0.93 13.59 14.52
CA SER A 116 -2.01 12.84 15.13
C SER A 116 -2.58 11.83 14.13
N PRO A 117 -3.02 10.64 14.58
CA PRO A 117 -3.79 9.73 13.74
C PRO A 117 -5.04 10.42 13.15
N ILE A 118 -5.30 10.15 11.88
CA ILE A 118 -6.42 10.72 11.11
C ILE A 118 -7.19 9.62 10.39
N TRP A 119 -8.32 9.99 9.79
CA TRP A 119 -8.97 9.17 8.78
C TRP A 119 -8.99 9.95 7.45
N PRO A 120 -8.31 9.48 6.39
CA PRO A 120 -8.28 10.12 5.08
C PRO A 120 -9.66 10.15 4.39
N GLY A 121 -10.52 9.19 4.74
CA GLY A 121 -11.83 8.97 4.15
C GLY A 121 -11.99 7.59 3.50
N GLY A 122 -13.26 7.24 3.22
CA GLY A 122 -13.73 5.99 2.60
C GLY A 122 -13.01 4.75 3.07
N ALA A 123 -12.45 3.93 2.17
CA ALA A 123 -11.99 2.58 2.54
C ALA A 123 -10.70 2.56 3.40
N SER A 124 -10.11 3.71 3.69
CA SER A 124 -8.97 3.81 4.61
C SER A 124 -9.37 3.50 6.04
N GLY A 125 -8.40 3.01 6.82
CA GLY A 125 -8.48 2.93 8.27
C GLY A 125 -7.91 4.16 8.95
N VAL A 126 -7.66 4.01 10.26
CA VAL A 126 -6.94 5.04 11.02
C VAL A 126 -5.51 5.09 10.49
N THR A 127 -5.10 6.25 10.02
CA THR A 127 -3.81 6.48 9.36
C THR A 127 -2.93 7.40 10.20
N TRP A 128 -1.66 7.06 10.38
CA TRP A 128 -0.68 7.90 11.09
C TRP A 128 0.72 7.76 10.48
N GLY A 129 1.70 8.49 11.02
CA GLY A 129 3.05 8.49 10.47
C GLY A 129 3.07 8.96 9.01
N ILE A 130 3.93 8.34 8.20
CA ILE A 130 3.99 8.59 6.75
C ILE A 130 3.10 7.55 6.05
N GLY A 131 1.81 7.86 5.99
CA GLY A 131 0.80 7.07 5.28
C GLY A 131 0.57 5.66 5.82
N TYR A 132 0.87 5.39 7.09
CA TYR A 132 0.65 4.08 7.70
C TYR A 132 -0.83 3.89 8.02
N ASP A 133 -1.53 3.07 7.25
CA ASP A 133 -2.94 2.75 7.47
C ASP A 133 -3.10 1.52 8.36
N GLY A 134 -3.40 1.75 9.65
CA GLY A 134 -3.58 0.68 10.64
C GLY A 134 -4.82 -0.18 10.43
N GLY A 135 -5.82 0.27 9.66
CA GLY A 135 -7.00 -0.54 9.36
C GLY A 135 -6.71 -1.73 8.45
N HIS A 136 -5.63 -1.64 7.67
CA HIS A 136 -5.17 -2.70 6.76
C HIS A 136 -3.98 -3.49 7.32
N GLN A 137 -3.71 -3.36 8.62
CA GLN A 137 -2.65 -4.09 9.32
C GLN A 137 -3.24 -4.96 10.42
N THR A 138 -2.54 -6.04 10.76
CA THR A 138 -2.86 -6.85 11.93
C THR A 138 -2.39 -6.19 13.22
N ARG A 139 -2.98 -6.57 14.35
CA ARG A 139 -2.54 -6.07 15.66
C ARG A 139 -1.07 -6.34 15.92
N GLN A 140 -0.58 -7.52 15.56
CA GLN A 140 0.82 -7.90 15.75
C GLN A 140 1.74 -7.04 14.88
N GLN A 141 1.37 -6.79 13.63
CA GLN A 141 2.20 -5.97 12.74
C GLN A 141 2.30 -4.52 13.23
N ILE A 142 1.18 -3.95 13.70
CA ILE A 142 1.18 -2.61 14.29
C ILE A 142 2.12 -2.55 15.49
N TRP A 143 2.10 -3.57 16.35
CA TRP A 143 3.00 -3.62 17.51
C TRP A 143 4.47 -3.71 17.10
N LEU A 144 4.81 -4.59 16.16
CA LEU A 144 6.19 -4.72 15.67
C LEU A 144 6.70 -3.42 15.06
N ASP A 145 5.89 -2.77 14.23
CA ASP A 145 6.26 -1.54 13.54
C ASP A 145 6.35 -0.35 14.50
N TRP A 146 5.49 -0.29 15.52
CA TRP A 146 5.30 0.90 16.37
C TRP A 146 5.61 0.66 17.85
N THR A 147 6.38 -0.37 18.20
CA THR A 147 6.71 -0.72 19.61
C THR A 147 7.36 0.43 20.38
N ALA A 148 8.08 1.32 19.68
CA ALA A 148 8.68 2.51 20.28
C ALA A 148 7.67 3.61 20.65
N MET A 149 6.40 3.49 20.25
CA MET A 149 5.34 4.41 20.67
C MET A 149 4.81 4.03 22.05
N PRO A 150 4.77 4.95 23.03
CA PRO A 150 4.12 4.71 24.32
C PRO A 150 2.61 4.44 24.22
N SER A 151 2.00 4.72 23.07
CA SER A 151 0.58 4.50 22.77
C SER A 151 0.35 3.34 21.81
N VAL A 152 1.32 2.42 21.65
CA VAL A 152 1.26 1.34 20.66
C VAL A 152 0.02 0.45 20.84
N GLU A 153 -0.39 0.16 22.07
CA GLU A 153 -1.58 -0.66 22.35
C GLU A 153 -2.87 0.00 21.85
N ARG A 154 -2.93 1.33 21.92
CA ARG A 154 -4.05 2.11 21.38
C ARG A 154 -4.07 2.07 19.85
N LEU A 155 -2.89 2.11 19.23
CA LEU A 155 -2.74 1.97 17.77
C LEU A 155 -3.08 0.55 17.32
N GLN A 156 -2.69 -0.50 18.04
CA GLN A 156 -3.12 -1.87 17.75
C GLN A 156 -4.65 -2.00 17.75
N GLY A 157 -5.33 -1.24 18.59
CA GLY A 157 -6.79 -1.15 18.64
C GLY A 157 -7.46 -0.73 17.33
N THR A 158 -6.71 -0.23 16.33
CA THR A 158 -7.25 0.19 15.04
C THR A 158 -7.22 -0.90 13.97
N ALA A 159 -6.58 -2.06 14.24
CA ALA A 159 -6.45 -3.16 13.30
C ALA A 159 -7.82 -3.60 12.74
N GLY A 160 -7.91 -3.74 11.41
CA GLY A 160 -9.14 -4.15 10.73
C GLY A 160 -10.26 -3.09 10.71
N ILE A 161 -10.08 -1.93 11.35
CA ILE A 161 -11.09 -0.88 11.37
C ILE A 161 -10.87 0.06 10.17
N THR A 162 -11.72 -0.08 9.17
CA THR A 162 -11.73 0.75 7.95
C THR A 162 -13.06 1.45 7.76
N GLY A 163 -13.16 2.35 6.78
CA GLY A 163 -14.45 2.96 6.46
C GLY A 163 -14.82 4.09 7.42
N GLN A 164 -16.10 4.44 7.41
CA GLN A 164 -16.67 5.40 8.35
C GLN A 164 -16.40 5.08 9.84
N PRO A 165 -16.38 3.81 10.30
CA PRO A 165 -15.98 3.49 11.67
C PRO A 165 -14.61 4.04 12.07
N ALA A 166 -13.63 4.02 11.16
CA ALA A 166 -12.29 4.53 11.41
C ALA A 166 -12.27 6.03 11.73
N GLN A 167 -13.21 6.80 11.20
CA GLN A 167 -13.32 8.24 11.48
C GLN A 167 -13.53 8.51 12.98
N LEU A 168 -14.41 7.73 13.63
CA LEU A 168 -14.70 7.88 15.05
C LEU A 168 -13.52 7.44 15.90
N VAL A 169 -12.85 6.34 15.53
CA VAL A 169 -11.66 5.86 16.22
C VAL A 169 -10.51 6.86 16.12
N ALA A 170 -10.26 7.41 14.93
CA ALA A 170 -9.22 8.43 14.73
C ALA A 170 -9.41 9.65 15.65
N ARG A 171 -10.66 10.13 15.82
CA ARG A 171 -10.96 11.26 16.74
C ARG A 171 -10.58 10.95 18.20
N ARG A 172 -10.73 9.71 18.66
CA ARG A 172 -10.37 9.27 20.03
C ARG A 172 -8.86 9.13 20.23
N LEU A 173 -8.09 9.17 19.15
CA LEU A 173 -6.62 9.14 19.17
C LEU A 173 -6.03 10.53 18.90
N GLY A 174 -6.85 11.59 18.94
CA GLY A 174 -6.41 12.97 18.67
C GLY A 174 -5.39 13.53 19.66
N ASP A 175 -5.14 12.86 20.78
CA ASP A 175 -4.08 13.14 21.77
C ASP A 175 -2.78 12.36 21.48
N VAL A 176 -2.83 11.27 20.71
CA VAL A 176 -1.63 10.54 20.28
C VAL A 176 -0.79 11.44 19.39
N ARG A 177 0.51 11.51 19.66
CA ARG A 177 1.48 12.30 18.89
C ARG A 177 2.58 11.38 18.40
N VAL A 178 2.67 11.23 17.09
CA VAL A 178 3.71 10.48 16.40
C VAL A 178 4.81 11.47 15.98
N PRO A 179 6.02 11.40 16.56
CA PRO A 179 7.12 12.27 16.15
C PRO A 179 7.56 11.98 14.72
N PHE A 180 7.98 13.01 13.98
CA PHE A 180 8.41 12.85 12.58
C PHE A 180 9.60 11.90 12.43
N GLY A 181 10.57 11.93 13.36
CA GLY A 181 11.73 11.03 13.33
C GLY A 181 11.28 9.57 13.40
N LEU A 182 10.47 9.23 14.41
CA LEU A 182 9.91 7.88 14.54
C LEU A 182 9.04 7.48 13.34
N ALA A 183 8.22 8.38 12.81
CA ALA A 183 7.43 8.11 11.60
C ALA A 183 8.32 7.80 10.39
N SER A 184 9.47 8.48 10.29
CA SER A 184 10.46 8.28 9.21
C SER A 184 11.21 6.96 9.38
N ASP A 185 11.59 6.60 10.61
CA ASP A 185 12.25 5.34 10.93
C ASP A 185 11.34 4.14 10.61
N VAL A 186 10.07 4.19 11.04
CA VAL A 186 9.08 3.15 10.73
C VAL A 186 8.79 3.08 9.23
N PHE A 187 8.68 4.24 8.58
CA PHE A 187 8.49 4.27 7.13
C PHE A 187 9.64 3.59 6.39
N ALA A 188 10.88 3.85 6.78
CA ALA A 188 12.06 3.25 6.18
C ALA A 188 12.21 1.75 6.50
N ALA A 189 11.96 1.35 7.74
CA ALA A 189 12.19 -0.01 8.21
C ALA A 189 11.03 -0.97 7.91
N ALA A 190 9.78 -0.48 7.83
CA ALA A 190 8.60 -1.32 7.70
C ALA A 190 7.78 -1.05 6.43
N SER A 191 7.51 0.22 6.11
CA SER A 191 6.64 0.55 4.98
C SER A 191 7.34 0.39 3.63
N LEU A 192 8.49 1.03 3.43
CA LEU A 192 9.23 1.00 2.16
C LEU A 192 9.58 -0.42 1.68
N PRO A 193 10.07 -1.36 2.52
CA PRO A 193 10.36 -2.71 2.08
C PRO A 193 9.12 -3.43 1.53
N ARG A 194 7.95 -3.22 2.16
CA ARG A 194 6.68 -3.81 1.69
C ARG A 194 6.27 -3.25 0.34
N TYR A 195 6.36 -1.94 0.15
CA TYR A 195 6.03 -1.30 -1.12
C TYR A 195 7.05 -1.62 -2.22
N TYR A 196 8.33 -1.75 -1.88
CA TYR A 196 9.37 -2.25 -2.78
C TYR A 196 9.03 -3.66 -3.27
N ALA A 197 8.78 -4.59 -2.35
CA ALA A 197 8.42 -5.95 -2.70
C ALA A 197 7.12 -6.01 -3.52
N SER A 198 6.15 -5.15 -3.22
CA SER A 198 4.90 -5.01 -3.97
C SER A 198 5.15 -4.52 -5.40
N ALA A 199 5.96 -3.48 -5.58
CA ALA A 199 6.33 -2.95 -6.89
C ALA A 199 7.13 -3.97 -7.72
N ARG A 200 8.14 -4.60 -7.11
CA ARG A 200 8.93 -5.65 -7.73
C ARG A 200 8.08 -6.81 -8.24
N ARG A 201 7.08 -7.25 -7.47
CA ARG A 201 6.12 -8.28 -7.92
C ARG A 201 5.23 -7.77 -9.04
N ALA A 202 4.70 -6.55 -8.93
CA ALA A 202 3.76 -5.98 -9.89
C ALA A 202 4.40 -5.79 -11.28
N PHE A 203 5.64 -5.30 -11.30
CA PHE A 203 6.40 -4.98 -12.50
C PHE A 203 7.28 -6.14 -13.01
N GLY A 204 7.31 -7.26 -12.30
CA GLY A 204 8.09 -8.43 -12.67
C GLY A 204 9.52 -8.35 -12.17
N VAL A 205 9.95 -9.40 -11.48
CA VAL A 205 11.24 -9.48 -10.77
C VAL A 205 12.43 -9.14 -11.67
N GLY A 206 12.54 -9.78 -12.84
CA GLY A 206 13.70 -9.60 -13.72
C GLY A 206 13.82 -8.19 -14.29
N GLY A 207 12.70 -7.62 -14.77
CA GLY A 207 12.69 -6.27 -15.34
C GLY A 207 12.88 -5.18 -14.29
N PHE A 208 12.26 -5.33 -13.11
CA PHE A 208 12.39 -4.36 -12.03
C PHE A 208 13.80 -4.37 -11.40
N ASP A 209 14.38 -5.55 -11.17
CA ASP A 209 15.69 -5.67 -10.51
C ASP A 209 16.84 -5.20 -11.43
N ALA A 210 16.63 -5.17 -12.75
CA ALA A 210 17.59 -4.65 -13.72
C ALA A 210 17.64 -3.11 -13.78
N LEU A 211 16.65 -2.42 -13.21
CA LEU A 211 16.60 -0.96 -13.23
C LEU A 211 17.60 -0.35 -12.25
N PRO A 212 18.12 0.86 -12.54
CA PRO A 212 18.85 1.63 -11.54
C PRO A 212 17.95 2.04 -10.37
N ALA A 213 18.55 2.30 -9.20
CA ALA A 213 17.84 2.54 -7.94
C ALA A 213 16.82 3.69 -8.00
N ASP A 214 17.10 4.76 -8.74
CA ASP A 214 16.17 5.88 -8.94
C ASP A 214 14.92 5.47 -9.73
N ALA A 215 15.08 4.66 -10.78
CA ALA A 215 13.96 4.17 -11.58
C ALA A 215 13.13 3.12 -10.81
N GLN A 216 13.78 2.25 -10.03
CA GLN A 216 13.08 1.41 -9.05
C GLN A 216 12.27 2.27 -8.09
N GLY A 217 12.88 3.33 -7.55
CA GLY A 217 12.25 4.29 -6.67
C GLY A 217 11.03 4.98 -7.25
N ALA A 218 11.07 5.38 -8.52
CA ALA A 218 9.93 5.94 -9.23
C ALA A 218 8.75 4.95 -9.28
N LEU A 219 9.04 3.68 -9.61
CA LEU A 219 8.02 2.62 -9.64
C LEU A 219 7.49 2.27 -8.24
N VAL A 220 8.34 2.32 -7.20
CA VAL A 220 7.88 2.15 -5.81
C VAL A 220 6.98 3.31 -5.39
N SER A 221 7.33 4.56 -5.71
CA SER A 221 6.47 5.71 -5.44
C SER A 221 5.12 5.60 -6.16
N LEU A 222 5.14 5.14 -7.40
CA LEU A 222 3.93 4.90 -8.19
C LEU A 222 3.03 3.86 -7.53
N VAL A 223 3.59 2.73 -7.07
CA VAL A 223 2.82 1.69 -6.36
C VAL A 223 2.37 2.16 -4.98
N TYR A 224 3.16 2.98 -4.29
CA TYR A 224 2.72 3.61 -3.04
C TYR A 224 1.47 4.46 -3.28
N ASN A 225 1.45 5.25 -4.35
CA ASN A 225 0.33 6.13 -4.67
C ASN A 225 -0.91 5.41 -5.21
N ARG A 226 -0.71 4.47 -6.14
CA ARG A 226 -1.81 3.89 -6.91
C ARG A 226 -2.10 2.44 -6.54
N GLY A 227 -1.28 1.79 -5.72
CA GLY A 227 -1.34 0.36 -5.49
C GLY A 227 -0.81 -0.47 -6.67
N ALA A 228 -0.57 -1.74 -6.42
CA ALA A 228 0.10 -2.69 -7.33
C ALA A 228 -0.82 -3.38 -8.36
N SER A 229 -2.13 -3.11 -8.32
CA SER A 229 -3.07 -3.76 -9.24
C SER A 229 -2.78 -3.38 -10.69
N MET A 230 -2.82 -4.38 -11.58
CA MET A 230 -2.69 -4.22 -13.03
C MET A 230 -4.03 -4.31 -13.76
N THR A 231 -5.15 -4.41 -13.02
CA THR A 231 -6.48 -4.66 -13.59
C THR A 231 -7.21 -3.37 -13.96
N GLY A 232 -7.90 -3.39 -15.11
CA GLY A 232 -8.80 -2.33 -15.53
C GLY A 232 -8.16 -1.24 -16.40
N PRO A 233 -8.99 -0.34 -16.96
CA PRO A 233 -8.55 0.67 -17.94
C PRO A 233 -7.65 1.76 -17.34
N ALA A 234 -7.79 2.05 -16.05
CA ALA A 234 -6.96 3.02 -15.33
C ALA A 234 -5.54 2.51 -15.02
N ARG A 235 -5.19 1.28 -15.46
CA ARG A 235 -3.88 0.64 -15.27
C ARG A 235 -3.13 0.41 -16.59
N ALA A 236 -3.59 1.01 -17.68
CA ALA A 236 -2.99 0.83 -19.01
C ALA A 236 -1.49 1.15 -19.03
N GLU A 237 -1.11 2.30 -18.47
CA GLU A 237 0.29 2.77 -18.45
C GLU A 237 1.15 1.90 -17.53
N MET A 238 0.60 1.43 -16.40
CA MET A 238 1.34 0.52 -15.52
C MET A 238 1.65 -0.81 -16.21
N ARG A 239 0.71 -1.31 -17.03
CA ARG A 239 0.94 -2.49 -17.87
C ARG A 239 1.93 -2.20 -19.00
N ALA A 240 1.84 -1.04 -19.65
CA ALA A 240 2.79 -0.65 -20.69
C ALA A 240 4.22 -0.55 -20.15
N ILE A 241 4.41 0.01 -18.95
CA ILE A 241 5.69 -0.02 -18.23
C ILE A 241 6.18 -1.46 -18.11
N ARG A 242 5.35 -2.36 -17.58
CA ARG A 242 5.72 -3.76 -17.34
C ARG A 242 6.04 -4.52 -18.63
N ASP A 243 5.17 -4.41 -19.62
CA ASP A 243 5.14 -5.30 -20.78
C ASP A 243 5.98 -4.77 -21.95
N VAL A 244 6.22 -3.46 -22.01
CA VAL A 244 6.91 -2.79 -23.14
C VAL A 244 8.22 -2.15 -22.68
N CYS A 245 8.22 -1.37 -21.60
CA CYS A 245 9.40 -0.60 -21.22
C CYS A 245 10.46 -1.43 -20.48
N LEU A 246 10.04 -2.26 -19.51
CA LEU A 246 10.95 -3.03 -18.67
C LEU A 246 11.77 -4.11 -19.40
N PRO A 247 11.27 -4.82 -20.42
CA PRO A 247 12.09 -5.78 -21.16
C PRO A 247 13.38 -5.18 -21.74
N GLY A 248 13.35 -3.89 -22.10
CA GLY A 248 14.52 -3.15 -22.59
C GLY A 248 15.18 -2.23 -21.56
N SER A 249 14.72 -2.23 -20.29
CA SER A 249 15.10 -1.24 -19.28
C SER A 249 15.01 0.21 -19.79
N ASP A 250 14.01 0.51 -20.63
CA ASP A 250 13.89 1.80 -21.30
C ASP A 250 13.33 2.85 -20.33
N LEU A 251 14.25 3.59 -19.71
CA LEU A 251 13.94 4.64 -18.74
C LEU A 251 13.07 5.77 -19.32
N ARG A 252 13.22 6.08 -20.61
CA ARG A 252 12.42 7.12 -21.27
C ARG A 252 11.00 6.63 -21.52
N CYS A 253 10.84 5.37 -21.93
CA CYS A 253 9.54 4.72 -22.02
C CYS A 253 8.84 4.72 -20.65
N ILE A 254 9.54 4.30 -19.58
CA ILE A 254 8.98 4.30 -18.21
C ILE A 254 8.49 5.69 -17.82
N ALA A 255 9.33 6.71 -17.99
CA ALA A 255 8.98 8.08 -17.66
C ALA A 255 7.80 8.61 -18.49
N GLY A 256 7.77 8.30 -19.78
CA GLY A 256 6.66 8.66 -20.68
C GLY A 256 5.32 8.08 -20.20
N GLU A 257 5.30 6.78 -19.86
CA GLU A 257 4.10 6.12 -19.34
C GLU A 257 3.67 6.67 -17.98
N ILE A 258 4.61 6.97 -17.07
CA ILE A 258 4.30 7.62 -15.78
C ILE A 258 3.60 8.97 -16.01
N ARG A 259 4.11 9.82 -16.90
CA ARG A 259 3.48 11.13 -17.22
C ARG A 259 2.09 10.97 -17.83
N GLN A 260 1.92 10.02 -18.74
CA GLN A 260 0.64 9.79 -19.42
C GLN A 260 -0.50 9.47 -18.43
N MET A 261 -0.20 8.91 -17.26
CA MET A 261 -1.19 8.68 -16.20
C MET A 261 -1.86 9.96 -15.69
N CYS A 262 -1.30 11.15 -15.93
CA CYS A 262 -1.96 12.43 -15.63
C CYS A 262 -3.38 12.52 -16.23
N ARG A 263 -3.63 11.84 -17.37
CA ARG A 263 -4.97 11.78 -18.00
C ARG A 263 -6.07 11.30 -17.05
N LEU A 264 -5.73 10.53 -16.01
CA LEU A 264 -6.69 9.95 -15.07
C LEU A 264 -7.33 10.99 -14.14
N TRP A 265 -6.73 12.17 -14.03
CA TRP A 265 -7.18 13.22 -13.13
C TRP A 265 -7.52 14.52 -13.86
N ARG A 266 -7.47 14.52 -15.19
CA ARG A 266 -7.77 15.70 -15.99
C ARG A 266 -9.17 16.25 -15.69
N GLY A 267 -9.26 17.54 -15.41
CA GLY A 267 -10.49 18.23 -15.05
C GLY A 267 -10.96 17.99 -13.61
N THR A 268 -10.18 17.29 -12.78
CA THR A 268 -10.50 17.07 -11.36
C THR A 268 -9.72 18.02 -10.46
N ASN A 269 -10.19 18.21 -9.22
CA ASN A 269 -9.45 18.96 -8.20
C ASN A 269 -8.12 18.31 -7.76
N LEU A 270 -7.86 17.07 -8.19
CA LEU A 270 -6.65 16.31 -7.89
C LEU A 270 -5.56 16.46 -8.96
N GLU A 271 -5.90 17.03 -10.12
CA GLU A 271 -5.04 17.09 -11.31
C GLU A 271 -3.67 17.67 -11.00
N ALA A 272 -3.63 18.90 -10.47
CA ALA A 272 -2.37 19.62 -10.23
C ALA A 272 -1.40 18.82 -9.36
N GLY A 273 -1.89 18.22 -8.28
CA GLY A 273 -1.02 17.49 -7.36
C GLY A 273 -0.64 16.09 -7.89
N LEU A 274 -1.57 15.34 -8.50
CA LEU A 274 -1.26 13.98 -8.98
C LEU A 274 -0.45 14.00 -10.27
N CYS A 275 -0.69 14.97 -11.16
CA CYS A 275 0.15 15.18 -12.34
C CYS A 275 1.54 15.70 -11.94
N GLY A 276 1.64 16.62 -10.97
CA GLY A 276 2.93 17.04 -10.43
C GLY A 276 3.73 15.86 -9.87
N ARG A 277 3.06 14.93 -9.16
CA ARG A 277 3.70 13.71 -8.66
C ARG A 277 4.20 12.81 -9.78
N ARG A 278 3.40 12.62 -10.83
CA ARG A 278 3.82 11.85 -12.02
C ARG A 278 5.02 12.49 -12.71
N GLU A 279 5.05 13.82 -12.81
CA GLU A 279 6.18 14.52 -13.42
C GLU A 279 7.48 14.31 -12.63
N ASP A 280 7.42 14.41 -11.30
CA ASP A 280 8.59 14.19 -10.46
C ASP A 280 9.07 12.74 -10.46
N GLU A 281 8.15 11.77 -10.46
CA GLU A 281 8.47 10.34 -10.59
C GLU A 281 9.11 10.03 -11.95
N ALA A 282 8.56 10.59 -13.03
CA ALA A 282 9.12 10.46 -14.38
C ALA A 282 10.52 11.08 -14.47
N GLY A 283 10.71 12.28 -13.92
CA GLY A 283 12.01 12.92 -13.86
C GLY A 283 13.03 12.16 -13.02
N LEU A 284 12.60 11.46 -11.97
CA LEU A 284 13.47 10.56 -11.20
C LEU A 284 13.92 9.37 -12.06
N ALA A 285 13.02 8.75 -12.81
CA ALA A 285 13.35 7.65 -13.71
C ALA A 285 14.30 8.08 -14.85
N GLU A 286 14.12 9.25 -15.45
CA GLU A 286 14.96 9.74 -16.56
C GLU A 286 16.40 10.08 -16.17
N ARG A 287 16.59 10.53 -14.92
CA ARG A 287 17.92 10.89 -14.40
C ARG A 287 18.65 9.71 -13.77
N ALA A 288 17.99 8.56 -13.67
CA ALA A 288 18.57 7.35 -13.14
C ALA A 288 19.80 6.94 -13.97
N ARG A 289 20.88 6.56 -13.30
CA ARG A 289 22.16 6.16 -13.89
C ARG A 289 22.51 4.75 -13.48
#